data_AF-A0A6G9D4F9-F1
#
_entry.id   AF-A0A6G9D4F9-F1
#
_cell.length_a   1.000
_cell.length_b   1.000
_cell.length_c   1.000
_cell.angle_alpha   90.00
_cell.angle_beta   90.00
_cell.angle_gamma   90.00
#
_symmetry.space_group_name_H-M   'P 1'
#
loop_
_entity.id
_entity.type
_entity.pdbx_description
1 polymer ?
#
loop_
_entity_poly.entity_id
_entity_poly.type
_entity_poly.pdbx_seq_one_letter_code
_entity_poly.pdbx_strand_id
1 'polypeptide(L)'
;MAGLEGGAAMNAATVRQPVIGGIGGGVGTSMIASLIGGLDVGVVAGDGSQVVDVLVTESTASAVRAAIGAAMAMPVRPVLVVVAHSPEGWSPPVRQRLKMCEPNLPGVARVSWISALAGCDDPWTYVVEHVFAQKPLKWALTTRKERGVILDAVTPLVSRPAPFEPYERSDSEIAADLDTHASVPGSGREQGNDPPHARVS
;
A
#
# COMPACT_ATOMS: atom_id res chain seq x y z
N MET A 1 44.84 31.68 9.98
CA MET A 1 43.97 31.19 11.07
C MET A 1 42.62 30.90 10.47
N ALA A 2 42.25 29.63 10.49
CA ALA A 2 41.13 29.04 9.77
C ALA A 2 39.79 29.27 10.47
N GLY A 3 38.71 29.19 9.66
CA GLY A 3 37.43 28.63 10.08
C GLY A 3 36.42 29.61 10.67
N LEU A 4 35.34 29.84 9.92
CA LEU A 4 33.95 29.62 10.37
C LEU A 4 33.00 29.73 9.17
N GLU A 5 33.17 28.82 8.20
CA GLU A 5 32.05 28.41 7.34
C GLU A 5 31.23 27.39 8.12
N GLY A 6 30.37 27.88 9.01
CA GLY A 6 29.38 27.10 9.72
C GLY A 6 28.04 27.20 9.00
N GLY A 7 27.96 26.59 7.81
CA GLY A 7 26.72 26.45 7.06
C GLY A 7 25.71 25.63 7.87
N ALA A 8 24.82 26.31 8.57
CA ALA A 8 23.56 25.74 8.99
C ALA A 8 22.72 25.53 7.71
N ALA A 9 22.97 24.42 7.02
CA ALA A 9 21.99 23.84 6.13
C ALA A 9 20.77 23.55 7.01
N MET A 10 19.80 24.47 6.97
CA MET A 10 18.46 24.21 7.44
C MET A 10 18.04 22.90 6.80
N ASN A 11 17.95 21.83 7.59
CA ASN A 11 17.41 20.54 7.19
C ASN A 11 15.96 20.80 6.73
N ALA A 12 15.80 21.16 5.46
CA ALA A 12 14.53 21.08 4.79
C ALA A 12 14.13 19.61 4.92
N ALA A 13 13.15 19.31 5.78
CA ALA A 13 12.69 17.96 5.99
C ALA A 13 12.37 17.35 4.63
N THR A 14 13.23 16.43 4.16
CA THR A 14 13.06 15.80 2.87
C THR A 14 11.82 14.93 2.99
N VAL A 15 10.72 15.35 2.37
CA VAL A 15 9.47 14.60 2.36
C VAL A 15 9.73 13.30 1.60
N ARG A 16 9.72 12.17 2.30
CA ARG A 16 9.89 10.86 1.65
C ARG A 16 8.64 10.50 0.86
N GLN A 17 8.80 9.62 -0.13
CA GLN A 17 7.66 9.08 -0.87
C GLN A 17 6.76 8.26 0.07
N PRO A 18 5.43 8.47 0.09
CA PRO A 18 4.53 7.66 0.90
C PRO A 18 4.43 6.24 0.36
N VAL A 19 4.34 5.27 1.27
CA VAL A 19 4.10 3.85 0.98
C VAL A 19 2.60 3.56 1.13
N ILE A 20 1.98 2.97 0.12
CA ILE A 20 0.54 2.70 0.05
C ILE A 20 0.29 1.19 -0.07
N GLY A 21 -0.51 0.64 0.83
CA GLY A 21 -0.96 -0.75 0.80
C GLY A 21 -2.48 -0.86 0.82
N GLY A 22 -3.02 -1.94 0.26
CA GLY A 22 -4.45 -2.25 0.30
C GLY A 22 -4.75 -3.42 1.24
N ILE A 23 -5.93 -3.40 1.89
CA ILE A 23 -6.36 -4.55 2.73
C ILE A 23 -6.80 -5.77 1.90
N GLY A 24 -7.03 -5.59 0.59
CA GLY A 24 -7.47 -6.63 -0.33
C GLY A 24 -7.19 -6.26 -1.78
N GLY A 25 -7.37 -7.22 -2.69
CA GLY A 25 -7.24 -6.98 -4.13
C GLY A 25 -8.34 -6.06 -4.66
N GLY A 26 -8.00 -5.17 -5.60
CA GLY A 26 -8.98 -4.33 -6.29
C GLY A 26 -9.56 -3.16 -5.48
N VAL A 27 -9.04 -2.88 -4.28
CA VAL A 27 -9.53 -1.78 -3.42
C VAL A 27 -9.12 -0.38 -3.87
N GLY A 28 -8.37 -0.26 -4.97
CA GLY A 28 -7.90 1.01 -5.51
C GLY A 28 -6.51 1.46 -5.02
N THR A 29 -5.67 0.55 -4.50
CA THR A 29 -4.31 0.88 -4.03
C THR A 29 -3.49 1.63 -5.08
N SER A 30 -3.43 1.10 -6.30
CA SER A 30 -2.68 1.70 -7.41
C SER A 30 -3.24 3.05 -7.81
N MET A 31 -4.55 3.25 -7.72
CA MET A 31 -5.20 4.53 -7.96
C MET A 31 -4.73 5.57 -6.95
N ILE A 32 -4.73 5.23 -5.65
CA ILE A 32 -4.31 6.14 -4.59
C ILE A 32 -2.82 6.45 -4.73
N ALA A 33 -1.98 5.43 -4.96
CA ALA A 33 -0.56 5.61 -5.18
C ALA A 33 -0.27 6.57 -6.34
N SER A 34 -0.96 6.39 -7.48
CA SER A 34 -0.86 7.26 -8.65
C SER A 34 -1.34 8.69 -8.37
N LEU A 35 -2.43 8.83 -7.60
CA LEU A 35 -3.00 10.13 -7.25
C LEU A 35 -2.06 10.96 -6.37
N ILE A 36 -1.42 10.35 -5.37
CA ILE A 36 -0.59 11.07 -4.40
C ILE A 36 0.91 10.98 -4.68
N GLY A 37 1.32 10.25 -5.73
CA GLY A 37 2.72 10.07 -6.12
C GLY A 37 3.49 9.16 -5.17
N GLY A 38 2.86 8.14 -4.61
CA GLY A 38 3.51 7.19 -3.69
C GLY A 38 3.80 5.81 -4.27
N LEU A 39 4.42 4.97 -3.44
CA LEU A 39 4.84 3.61 -3.77
C LEU A 39 3.71 2.62 -3.45
N ASP A 40 3.19 1.94 -4.47
CA ASP A 40 2.21 0.86 -4.31
C ASP A 40 2.92 -0.45 -3.93
N VAL A 41 2.60 -1.00 -2.75
CA VAL A 41 3.12 -2.31 -2.28
C VAL A 41 2.11 -3.45 -2.41
N GLY A 42 0.96 -3.19 -3.05
CA GLY A 42 -0.09 -4.17 -3.27
C GLY A 42 -0.91 -4.45 -2.01
N VAL A 43 -1.19 -5.73 -1.75
CA VAL A 43 -2.03 -6.15 -0.62
C VAL A 43 -1.15 -6.38 0.61
N VAL A 44 -1.52 -5.77 1.73
CA VAL A 44 -0.81 -5.94 3.01
C VAL A 44 -1.44 -7.01 3.88
N ALA A 45 -0.61 -7.71 4.64
CA ALA A 45 -1.06 -8.60 5.68
C ALA A 45 -1.79 -7.81 6.79
N GLY A 46 -2.93 -8.33 7.25
CA GLY A 46 -3.74 -7.70 8.29
C GLY A 46 -3.17 -7.82 9.71
N ASP A 47 -1.96 -8.36 9.85
CA ASP A 47 -1.28 -8.64 11.13
C ASP A 47 -0.35 -7.50 11.60
N GLY A 48 -0.18 -6.45 10.78
CA GLY A 48 0.67 -5.30 11.10
C GLY A 48 2.17 -5.54 10.86
N SER A 49 2.55 -6.68 10.28
CA SER A 49 3.95 -6.99 9.92
C SER A 49 4.52 -6.05 8.85
N GLN A 50 3.66 -5.59 7.94
CA GLN A 50 3.99 -4.61 6.91
C GLN A 50 3.50 -3.23 7.36
N VAL A 51 4.42 -2.26 7.36
CA VAL A 51 4.12 -0.87 7.73
C VAL A 51 3.91 -0.05 6.46
N VAL A 52 2.79 0.68 6.39
CA VAL A 52 2.47 1.59 5.29
C VAL A 52 2.04 2.94 5.84
N ASP A 53 2.18 4.00 5.06
CA ASP A 53 1.71 5.34 5.42
C ASP A 53 0.21 5.50 5.14
N VAL A 54 -0.25 4.81 4.10
CA VAL A 54 -1.64 4.82 3.65
C VAL A 54 -2.14 3.39 3.53
N LEU A 55 -3.21 3.08 4.25
CA LEU A 55 -3.93 1.82 4.12
C LEU A 55 -5.23 2.08 3.36
N VAL A 56 -5.41 1.38 2.24
CA VAL A 56 -6.56 1.53 1.35
C VAL A 56 -7.54 0.38 1.56
N THR A 57 -8.83 0.72 1.59
CA THR A 57 -9.92 -0.25 1.70
C THR A 57 -11.12 0.22 0.91
N GLU A 58 -11.96 -0.72 0.48
CA GLU A 58 -13.26 -0.41 -0.08
C GLU A 58 -14.31 -0.15 1.00
N SER A 59 -15.39 0.54 0.66
CA SER A 59 -16.43 0.95 1.61
C SER A 59 -17.43 -0.15 1.97
N THR A 60 -16.98 -1.40 2.12
CA THR A 60 -17.80 -2.52 2.61
C THR A 60 -17.57 -2.72 4.11
N ALA A 61 -18.60 -3.17 4.84
CA ALA A 61 -18.50 -3.28 6.31
C ALA A 61 -17.41 -4.28 6.76
N SER A 62 -17.23 -5.37 6.01
CA SER A 62 -16.18 -6.38 6.24
C SER A 62 -14.80 -5.81 5.97
N ALA A 63 -14.58 -5.16 4.82
CA ALA A 63 -13.28 -4.60 4.45
C ALA A 63 -12.87 -3.46 5.40
N VAL A 64 -13.79 -2.57 5.77
CA VAL A 64 -13.54 -1.50 6.75
C VAL A 64 -13.18 -2.07 8.12
N ARG A 65 -13.87 -3.14 8.57
CA ARG A 65 -13.53 -3.81 9.83
C ARG A 65 -12.11 -4.39 9.77
N ALA A 66 -11.76 -5.07 8.68
CA ALA A 66 -10.43 -5.64 8.50
C ALA A 66 -9.35 -4.56 8.46
N ALA A 67 -9.58 -3.47 7.72
CA ALA A 67 -8.63 -2.37 7.58
C ALA A 67 -8.39 -1.64 8.91
N ILE A 68 -9.44 -1.40 9.71
CA ILE A 68 -9.27 -0.83 11.05
C ILE A 68 -8.45 -1.79 11.94
N GLY A 69 -8.74 -3.09 11.89
CA GLY A 69 -7.96 -4.10 12.63
C GLY A 69 -6.47 -4.05 12.28
N ALA A 70 -6.16 -4.08 10.98
CA ALA A 70 -4.79 -4.00 10.47
C ALA A 70 -4.10 -2.69 10.86
N ALA A 71 -4.77 -1.55 10.69
CA ALA A 71 -4.23 -0.24 11.05
C ALA A 71 -3.93 -0.12 12.55
N MET A 72 -4.73 -0.75 13.42
CA MET A 72 -4.49 -0.75 14.86
C MET A 72 -3.37 -1.72 15.29
N ALA A 73 -3.06 -2.73 14.47
CA ALA A 73 -1.95 -3.66 14.71
C ALA A 73 -0.59 -3.09 14.30
N MET A 74 -0.55 -2.09 13.41
CA MET A 74 0.69 -1.47 12.96
C MET A 74 1.33 -0.61 14.08
N PRO A 75 2.67 -0.65 14.23
CA PRO A 75 3.40 0.14 15.23
C PRO A 75 3.26 1.64 14.99
N VAL A 76 3.20 2.05 13.72
CA VAL A 76 2.87 3.41 13.28
C VAL A 76 1.56 3.33 12.52
N ARG A 77 0.54 4.03 13.01
CA ARG A 77 -0.81 3.94 12.44
C ARG A 77 -0.85 4.67 11.09
N PRO A 78 -1.41 4.05 10.04
CA PRO A 78 -1.52 4.64 8.72
C PRO A 78 -2.70 5.62 8.62
N VAL A 79 -2.69 6.48 7.60
CA VAL A 79 -3.91 7.14 7.12
C VAL A 79 -4.80 6.09 6.48
N LEU A 80 -6.06 6.01 6.90
CA LEU A 80 -7.03 5.09 6.32
C LEU A 80 -7.77 5.77 5.16
N VAL A 81 -7.62 5.26 3.95
CA VAL A 81 -8.34 5.72 2.76
C VAL A 81 -9.44 4.73 2.43
N VAL A 82 -10.68 5.21 2.40
CA VAL A 82 -11.86 4.39 2.11
C VAL A 82 -12.44 4.79 0.75
N VAL A 83 -12.27 3.90 -0.23
CA VAL A 83 -12.78 4.05 -1.59
C VAL A 83 -14.22 3.55 -1.64
N ALA A 84 -15.14 4.35 -2.16
CA ALA A 84 -16.52 3.94 -2.31
C ALA A 84 -16.61 2.76 -3.29
N HIS A 85 -17.26 1.67 -2.86
CA HIS A 85 -17.49 0.48 -3.70
C HIS A 85 -18.64 0.70 -4.70
N SER A 86 -19.53 1.67 -4.44
CA SER A 86 -20.73 1.89 -5.22
C SER A 86 -21.19 3.36 -5.20
N PRO A 87 -22.02 3.81 -6.15
CA PRO A 87 -22.47 5.20 -6.23
C PRO A 87 -23.39 5.62 -5.07
N GLU A 88 -24.01 4.68 -4.36
CA GLU A 88 -24.89 4.95 -3.21
C GLU A 88 -24.12 5.50 -1.98
N GLY A 89 -22.79 5.48 -2.04
CA GLY A 89 -21.91 5.97 -0.99
C GLY A 89 -21.86 5.03 0.21
N TRP A 90 -21.31 5.52 1.32
CA TRP A 90 -21.07 4.67 2.50
C TRP A 90 -22.36 4.32 3.23
N SER A 91 -22.54 3.04 3.55
CA SER A 91 -23.64 2.60 4.39
C SER A 91 -23.56 3.20 5.81
N PRO A 92 -24.68 3.36 6.54
CA PRO A 92 -24.67 3.86 7.90
C PRO A 92 -23.71 3.10 8.84
N PRO A 93 -23.62 1.75 8.81
CA PRO A 93 -22.67 1.01 9.63
C PRO A 93 -21.21 1.35 9.35
N VAL A 94 -20.85 1.55 8.08
CA VAL A 94 -19.49 1.98 7.67
C VAL A 94 -19.19 3.36 8.23
N ARG A 95 -20.10 4.33 8.04
CA ARG A 95 -19.94 5.70 8.56
C ARG A 95 -19.74 5.71 10.09
N GLN A 96 -20.57 4.97 10.81
CA GLN A 96 -20.47 4.90 12.27
C GLN A 96 -19.14 4.30 12.72
N ARG A 97 -18.69 3.22 12.07
CA ARG A 97 -17.43 2.56 12.42
C ARG A 97 -16.22 3.46 12.16
N LEU A 98 -16.21 4.16 11.03
CA LEU A 98 -15.15 5.12 10.70
C LEU A 98 -15.11 6.29 11.68
N LYS A 99 -16.28 6.84 12.04
CA LYS A 99 -16.39 7.89 13.06
C LYS A 99 -15.84 7.45 14.42
N MET A 100 -16.05 6.20 14.80
CA MET A 100 -15.54 5.66 16.07
C MET A 100 -14.02 5.44 16.05
N CYS A 101 -13.41 5.11 14.91
CA CYS A 101 -11.98 4.87 14.81
C CYS A 101 -11.17 6.12 14.47
N GLU A 102 -11.80 7.16 13.93
CA GLU A 102 -11.14 8.41 13.50
C GLU A 102 -10.21 9.03 14.57
N PRO A 103 -10.57 9.11 15.87
CA PRO A 103 -9.66 9.64 16.89
C PRO A 103 -8.40 8.81 17.13
N ASN A 104 -8.41 7.55 16.67
CA ASN A 104 -7.31 6.61 16.84
C ASN A 104 -6.41 6.55 15.60
N LEU A 105 -6.75 7.23 14.51
CA LEU A 105 -5.98 7.23 13.27
C LEU A 105 -5.44 8.64 12.99
N PRO A 106 -4.30 8.77 12.30
CA PRO A 106 -3.80 10.08 11.88
C PRO A 106 -4.74 10.78 10.90
N GLY A 107 -5.58 10.01 10.18
CA GLY A 107 -6.64 10.54 9.35
C GLY A 107 -7.48 9.42 8.73
N VAL A 108 -8.73 9.75 8.42
CA VAL A 108 -9.63 8.91 7.62
C VAL A 108 -10.08 9.73 6.42
N ALA A 109 -9.67 9.31 5.21
CA ALA A 109 -10.01 10.01 3.98
C ALA A 109 -11.03 9.22 3.17
N ARG A 110 -11.96 9.94 2.55
CA ARG A 110 -12.95 9.40 1.63
C ARG A 110 -12.51 9.59 0.20
N VAL A 111 -12.68 8.54 -0.61
CA VAL A 111 -12.67 8.65 -2.07
C VAL A 111 -14.02 8.21 -2.62
N SER A 112 -14.68 9.11 -3.34
CA SER A 112 -16.01 8.86 -3.89
C SER A 112 -15.95 7.94 -5.11
N TRP A 113 -17.08 7.29 -5.41
CA TRP A 113 -17.20 6.44 -6.59
C TRP A 113 -17.01 7.28 -7.85
N ILE A 114 -16.07 6.87 -8.70
CA ILE A 114 -15.77 7.57 -9.95
C ILE A 114 -16.39 6.75 -11.08
N SER A 115 -17.65 7.05 -11.41
CA SER A 115 -18.39 6.34 -12.46
C SER A 115 -17.70 6.36 -13.83
N ALA A 116 -16.88 7.38 -14.10
CA ALA A 116 -16.11 7.49 -15.34
C ALA A 116 -15.04 6.40 -15.51
N LEU A 117 -14.67 5.69 -14.43
CA LEU A 117 -13.72 4.59 -14.49
C LEU A 117 -14.38 3.24 -14.74
N ALA A 118 -15.70 3.15 -14.61
CA ALA A 118 -16.42 1.92 -14.85
C ALA A 118 -16.30 1.55 -16.33
N GLY A 119 -15.62 0.43 -16.62
CA GLY A 119 -15.38 -0.03 -17.99
C GLY A 119 -14.21 0.68 -18.71
N CYS A 120 -13.37 1.41 -17.98
CA CYS A 120 -12.12 1.95 -18.54
C CYS A 120 -11.03 0.86 -18.52
N ASP A 121 -10.30 0.69 -19.63
CA ASP A 121 -9.23 -0.30 -19.75
C ASP A 121 -7.99 0.05 -18.90
N ASP A 122 -7.68 1.35 -18.81
CA ASP A 122 -6.62 1.89 -17.94
C ASP A 122 -7.20 3.00 -17.03
N PRO A 123 -7.91 2.61 -15.95
CA PRO A 123 -8.59 3.57 -15.10
C PRO A 123 -7.61 4.48 -14.35
N TRP A 124 -6.37 4.06 -14.09
CA TRP A 124 -5.44 4.82 -13.25
C TRP A 124 -4.81 5.98 -14.01
N THR A 125 -4.34 5.73 -15.23
CA THR A 125 -3.85 6.80 -16.11
C THR A 125 -4.97 7.79 -16.41
N TYR A 126 -6.19 7.29 -16.68
CA TYR A 126 -7.35 8.13 -16.95
C TYR A 126 -7.68 9.05 -15.76
N VAL A 127 -7.64 8.54 -14.53
CA VAL A 127 -7.79 9.35 -13.31
C VAL A 127 -6.74 10.45 -13.25
N VAL A 128 -5.46 10.10 -13.37
CA VAL A 128 -4.35 11.05 -13.25
C VAL A 128 -4.49 12.16 -14.30
N GLU A 129 -4.67 11.80 -15.56
CA GLU A 129 -4.81 12.76 -16.66
C GLU A 129 -5.90 13.80 -16.38
N HIS A 130 -7.08 13.36 -15.97
CA HIS A 130 -8.22 14.25 -15.78
C HIS A 130 -8.19 14.99 -14.44
N VAL A 131 -7.64 14.39 -13.39
CA VAL A 131 -7.47 15.02 -12.08
C VAL A 131 -6.40 16.10 -12.12
N PHE A 132 -5.38 15.99 -12.97
CA PHE A 132 -4.33 17.01 -13.11
C PHE A 132 -4.55 17.99 -14.28
N ALA A 133 -5.57 17.77 -15.12
CA ALA A 133 -5.93 18.69 -16.20
C ALA A 133 -6.16 20.14 -15.71
N GLN A 134 -5.82 21.14 -16.54
CA GLN A 134 -6.05 22.55 -16.21
C GLN A 134 -7.54 22.88 -16.05
N LYS A 135 -8.39 22.24 -16.85
CA LYS A 135 -9.86 22.36 -16.81
C LYS A 135 -10.48 20.99 -16.55
N PRO A 136 -10.43 20.51 -15.30
CA PRO A 136 -10.89 19.17 -14.96
C PRO A 136 -12.42 19.05 -15.06
N LEU A 137 -12.88 17.85 -15.40
CA LEU A 137 -14.30 17.50 -15.36
C LEU A 137 -14.85 17.56 -13.93
N LYS A 138 -16.17 17.65 -13.77
CA LYS A 138 -16.81 17.78 -12.45
C LYS A 138 -16.43 16.65 -11.49
N TRP A 139 -16.38 15.41 -11.97
CA TRP A 139 -15.97 14.27 -11.14
C TRP A 139 -14.50 14.40 -10.71
N ALA A 140 -13.62 14.83 -11.62
CA ALA A 140 -12.19 14.99 -11.38
C ALA A 140 -11.90 16.14 -10.39
N LEU A 141 -12.74 17.19 -10.36
CA LEU A 141 -12.70 18.21 -9.31
C LEU A 141 -12.98 17.64 -7.92
N THR A 142 -13.96 16.75 -7.78
CA THR A 142 -14.25 16.07 -6.52
C THR A 142 -13.05 15.22 -6.09
N THR A 143 -12.53 14.39 -6.99
CA THR A 143 -11.34 13.56 -6.72
C THR A 143 -10.11 14.40 -6.39
N ARG A 144 -9.92 15.57 -7.02
CA ARG A 144 -8.83 16.51 -6.70
C ARG A 144 -8.94 17.04 -5.27
N LYS A 145 -10.15 17.34 -4.78
CA LYS A 145 -10.38 17.75 -3.39
C LYS A 145 -10.10 16.61 -2.42
N GLU A 146 -10.59 15.41 -2.72
CA GLU A 146 -10.36 14.21 -1.93
C GLU A 146 -8.85 13.88 -1.85
N ARG A 147 -8.13 14.01 -2.97
CA ARG A 147 -6.66 13.94 -3.01
C ARG A 147 -6.00 14.94 -2.07
N GLY A 148 -6.48 16.17 -2.01
CA GLY A 148 -5.98 17.20 -1.08
C GLY A 148 -6.08 16.74 0.38
N VAL A 149 -7.24 16.19 0.77
CA VAL A 149 -7.46 15.64 2.11
C VAL A 149 -6.48 14.50 2.43
N ILE A 150 -6.21 13.62 1.46
CA ILE A 150 -5.24 12.52 1.64
C ILE A 150 -3.84 13.11 1.85
N LEU A 151 -3.42 14.05 1.01
CA LEU A 151 -2.09 14.67 1.12
C LEU A 151 -1.90 15.40 2.45
N ASP A 152 -2.90 16.15 2.90
CA ASP A 152 -2.85 16.88 4.16
C ASP A 152 -2.69 15.92 5.35
N ALA A 153 -3.35 14.75 5.30
CA ALA A 153 -3.23 13.73 6.34
C ALA A 153 -1.91 12.95 6.30
N VAL A 154 -1.36 12.70 5.10
CA VAL A 154 -0.14 11.90 4.90
C VAL A 154 1.12 12.72 5.12
N THR A 155 1.12 13.99 4.72
CA THR A 155 2.31 14.87 4.77
C THR A 155 3.00 14.85 6.14
N PRO A 156 2.29 14.94 7.30
CA PRO A 156 2.92 14.86 8.61
C PRO A 156 3.63 13.53 8.92
N LEU A 157 3.20 12.42 8.29
CA LEU A 157 3.81 11.09 8.48
C LEU A 157 5.10 10.93 7.68
N VAL A 158 5.14 11.51 6.48
CA VAL A 158 6.28 11.40 5.56
C VAL A 158 7.29 12.54 5.67
N SER A 159 6.91 13.64 6.34
CA SER A 159 7.82 14.75 6.64
C SER A 159 8.66 14.50 7.90
N ARG A 160 8.31 13.46 8.68
CA ARG A 160 9.15 13.00 9.78
C ARG A 160 10.25 12.08 9.21
N PRO A 161 11.48 12.15 9.72
CA PRO A 161 12.48 11.12 9.43
C PRO A 161 11.82 9.76 9.69
N ALA A 162 11.98 8.82 8.75
CA ALA A 162 11.35 7.51 8.85
C ALA A 162 11.70 6.89 10.21
N PRO A 163 10.73 6.34 10.96
CA PRO A 163 10.99 5.72 12.27
C PRO A 163 11.86 4.46 12.16
N PHE A 164 12.13 4.00 10.94
CA PHE A 164 13.00 2.88 10.64
C PHE A 164 13.97 3.29 9.54
N GLU A 165 15.27 3.09 9.79
CA GLU A 165 16.24 3.01 8.70
C GLU A 165 15.79 1.88 7.76
N PRO A 166 15.95 2.04 6.43
CA PRO A 166 15.78 0.92 5.53
C PRO A 166 16.67 -0.21 6.04
N TYR A 167 16.10 -1.40 6.21
CA TYR A 167 16.88 -2.60 6.45
C TYR A 167 17.73 -2.84 5.20
N GLU A 168 18.92 -2.26 5.15
CA GLU A 168 19.95 -2.67 4.21
C GLU A 168 20.29 -4.10 4.58
N ARG A 169 19.73 -5.04 3.82
CA ARG A 169 20.07 -6.45 3.94
C ARG A 169 21.57 -6.56 3.68
N SER A 170 22.33 -6.76 4.74
CA SER A 170 23.78 -6.91 4.66
C SER A 170 24.14 -8.00 3.64
N ASP A 171 25.18 -7.80 2.84
CA ASP A 171 25.67 -8.82 1.88
C ASP A 171 25.90 -10.19 2.54
N SER A 172 26.17 -10.20 3.85
CA SER A 172 26.30 -11.42 4.67
C SER A 172 25.00 -12.23 4.81
N GLU A 173 23.82 -11.59 4.80
CA GLU A 173 22.54 -12.30 4.84
C GLU A 173 22.12 -12.83 3.48
N ILE A 174 22.50 -12.14 2.40
CA ILE A 174 22.31 -12.64 1.03
C ILE A 174 23.19 -13.87 0.80
N ALA A 175 24.44 -13.85 1.30
CA ALA A 175 25.34 -15.00 1.24
C ALA A 175 24.83 -16.21 2.05
N ALA A 176 24.23 -15.99 3.22
CA ALA A 176 23.68 -17.07 4.06
C ALA A 176 22.48 -17.80 3.42
N ASP A 177 21.63 -17.08 2.67
CA ASP A 177 20.52 -17.69 1.91
C ASP A 177 21.04 -18.49 0.70
N LEU A 178 22.13 -18.04 0.06
CA LEU A 178 22.76 -18.74 -1.07
C LEU A 178 23.48 -20.03 -0.65
N ASP A 179 24.13 -20.05 0.53
CA ASP A 179 24.79 -21.25 1.05
C ASP A 179 23.81 -22.33 1.52
N THR A 180 22.60 -21.94 1.93
CA THR A 180 21.57 -22.89 2.39
C THR A 180 21.02 -23.75 1.23
N HIS A 181 21.13 -23.29 -0.02
CA HIS A 181 20.72 -24.05 -1.21
C HIS A 181 21.84 -24.85 -1.89
N ALA A 182 23.11 -24.67 -1.47
CA ALA A 182 24.27 -25.32 -2.12
C ALA A 182 24.59 -26.73 -1.58
N SER A 183 23.93 -27.20 -0.52
CA SER A 183 24.18 -28.53 0.05
C SER A 183 23.10 -29.56 -0.30
N VAL A 184 23.07 -29.99 -1.56
CA VAL A 184 22.50 -31.30 -1.93
C VAL A 184 23.66 -32.28 -2.07
N PRO A 185 23.88 -33.21 -1.12
CA PRO A 185 24.86 -34.26 -1.32
C PRO A 185 24.33 -35.27 -2.33
N GLY A 186 25.11 -35.52 -3.38
CA GLY A 186 24.82 -36.56 -4.37
C GLY A 186 24.84 -37.95 -3.74
N SER A 187 23.81 -38.74 -4.03
CA SER A 187 23.88 -40.20 -3.94
C SER A 187 23.43 -40.80 -5.26
N GLY A 188 24.41 -41.24 -6.05
CA GLY A 188 24.14 -42.19 -7.12
C GLY A 188 23.84 -43.57 -6.55
N ARG A 189 22.90 -44.27 -7.17
CA ARG A 189 23.05 -45.67 -7.60
C ARG A 189 21.87 -46.10 -8.48
N GLU A 190 22.22 -46.52 -9.69
CA GLU A 190 21.43 -47.38 -10.56
C GLU A 190 20.87 -48.59 -9.80
N GLN A 191 19.61 -48.90 -10.05
CA GLN A 191 19.13 -50.28 -10.07
C GLN A 191 17.94 -50.38 -11.01
N GLY A 192 18.11 -51.23 -12.02
CA GLY A 192 17.19 -51.43 -13.13
C GLY A 192 15.85 -52.01 -12.71
N ASN A 193 14.84 -51.71 -13.51
CA ASN A 193 13.54 -52.35 -13.43
C ASN A 193 13.18 -52.87 -14.82
N ASP A 194 13.38 -54.17 -15.02
CA ASP A 194 12.80 -54.93 -16.12
C ASP A 194 11.28 -55.08 -15.92
N PRO A 195 10.46 -55.12 -16.98
CA PRO A 195 9.01 -55.20 -16.86
C PRO A 195 8.54 -56.67 -16.80
N PRO A 196 7.52 -57.02 -15.99
CA PRO A 196 6.91 -58.34 -16.12
C PRO A 196 5.78 -58.33 -17.16
N HIS A 197 5.95 -59.25 -18.11
CA HIS A 197 5.00 -59.69 -19.12
C HIS A 197 3.65 -60.17 -18.56
N ALA A 198 2.62 -60.03 -19.40
CA ALA A 198 1.31 -60.66 -19.29
C ALA A 198 1.34 -62.21 -19.32
N ARG A 199 0.48 -62.85 -18.52
CA ARG A 199 -0.23 -64.13 -18.75
C ARG A 199 -1.52 -64.08 -17.91
N VAL A 200 -2.74 -64.05 -18.47
CA VAL A 200 -3.53 -65.18 -19.01
C VAL A 200 -3.43 -66.45 -18.17
N SER A 201 -4.48 -66.68 -17.36
CA SER A 201 -5.18 -67.95 -17.14
C SER A 201 -6.58 -67.64 -16.61
#